data_AF-A0A520HIX3-F1
#
_entry.id   AF-A0A520HIX3-F1
#
_cell.length_a   1.000
_cell.length_b   1.000
_cell.length_c   1.000
_cell.angle_alpha   90.00
_cell.angle_beta   90.00
_cell.angle_gamma   90.00
#
_symmetry.space_group_name_H-M   'P 1'
#
loop_
_entity.id
_entity.type
_entity.pdbx_description
1 polymer ?
#
loop_
_entity_poly.entity_id
_entity_poly.type
_entity_poly.pdbx_seq_one_letter_code
_entity_poly.pdbx_strand_id
1 'polypeptide(L)'
;MLAAGALALLLGGCNMVVMNPAGDVALQQRDLVIFSTALMLLIVLPVIGLVCLFAWKYRASNETTDYDPDWDHSSQLELLIWAAPLLIVICLGAVTWTGTHLLDPYRPIGRIAAGKPLVANVKPLEVEVI
;
A
#
# COMPACT_ATOMS: atom_id res chain seq x y z
N MET A 1 16.63 15.73 11.68
CA MET A 1 17.18 14.87 10.60
C MET A 1 17.77 13.55 11.13
N LEU A 2 18.51 13.53 12.25
CA LEU A 2 19.06 12.29 12.85
C LEU A 2 18.01 11.28 13.33
N ALA A 3 16.89 11.74 13.91
CA ALA A 3 15.84 10.85 14.43
C ALA A 3 15.10 10.06 13.33
N ALA A 4 14.91 10.65 12.14
CA ALA A 4 14.27 9.97 11.01
C ALA A 4 15.16 8.86 10.43
N GLY A 5 16.49 9.07 10.39
CA GLY A 5 17.43 8.06 9.92
C GLY A 5 17.57 6.85 10.87
N ALA A 6 17.53 7.09 12.19
CA ALA A 6 17.58 6.03 13.19
C ALA A 6 16.31 5.16 13.18
N LEU A 7 15.14 5.77 12.95
CA LEU A 7 13.88 5.04 12.82
C LEU A 7 13.85 4.18 11.54
N ALA A 8 14.34 4.70 10.42
CA ALA A 8 14.43 3.94 9.16
C ALA A 8 15.32 2.69 9.28
N LEU A 9 16.39 2.75 10.10
CA LEU A 9 17.25 1.60 10.38
C LEU A 9 16.57 0.55 11.28
N LEU A 10 15.69 0.96 12.21
CA LEU A 10 14.92 0.07 13.06
C LEU A 10 13.75 -0.62 12.32
N LEU A 11 13.23 0.00 11.26
CA LEU A 11 12.21 -0.61 10.39
C LEU A 11 12.80 -1.52 9.28
N GLY A 12 14.12 -1.66 9.20
CA GLY A 12 14.77 -2.50 8.20
C GLY A 12 14.54 -4.00 8.47
N GLY A 13 13.70 -4.65 7.67
CA GLY A 13 13.56 -6.11 7.70
C GLY A 13 14.89 -6.77 7.30
N CYS A 14 15.50 -7.52 8.22
CA CYS A 14 16.85 -8.09 8.06
C CYS A 14 17.04 -9.04 6.86
N ASN A 15 15.97 -9.47 6.19
CA ASN A 15 16.05 -10.23 4.95
C ASN A 15 14.79 -10.02 4.09
N MET A 16 14.83 -9.05 3.18
CA MET A 16 13.71 -8.68 2.30
C MET A 16 13.54 -9.68 1.13
N VAL A 17 13.41 -10.97 1.44
CA VAL A 17 13.27 -12.06 0.43
C VAL A 17 12.08 -11.84 -0.48
N VAL A 18 10.95 -11.36 0.06
CA VAL A 18 9.76 -10.99 -0.73
C VAL A 18 10.05 -9.87 -1.72
N MET A 19 11.02 -9.00 -1.43
CA MET A 19 11.37 -7.86 -2.29
C MET A 19 12.58 -8.13 -3.17
N ASN A 20 13.20 -9.30 -3.03
CA ASN A 20 14.19 -9.87 -3.93
C ASN A 20 13.58 -11.08 -4.70
N PRO A 21 12.79 -10.83 -5.74
CA PRO A 21 11.98 -11.85 -6.38
C PRO A 21 12.83 -12.82 -7.21
N ALA A 22 12.59 -14.12 -7.03
CA ALA A 22 13.33 -15.19 -7.73
C ALA A 22 12.78 -15.54 -9.13
N GLY A 23 11.63 -14.98 -9.54
CA GLY A 23 10.97 -15.26 -10.83
C GLY A 23 9.87 -14.27 -11.22
N ASP A 24 9.31 -14.39 -12.43
CA ASP A 24 8.35 -13.43 -13.02
C ASP A 24 7.04 -13.27 -12.22
N VAL A 25 6.57 -14.35 -11.59
CA VAL A 25 5.37 -14.30 -10.74
C VAL A 25 5.68 -13.60 -9.42
N ALA A 26 6.83 -13.90 -8.79
CA ALA A 26 7.28 -13.23 -7.57
C ALA A 26 7.56 -11.74 -7.80
N LEU A 27 8.03 -11.36 -8.99
CA LEU A 27 8.19 -9.96 -9.41
C LEU A 27 6.84 -9.23 -9.38
N GLN A 28 5.81 -9.82 -10.01
CA GLN A 28 4.47 -9.23 -10.03
C GLN A 28 3.87 -9.13 -8.62
N GLN A 29 4.04 -10.15 -7.78
CA GLN A 29 3.58 -10.11 -6.38
C GLN A 29 4.26 -8.99 -5.58
N ARG A 30 5.59 -8.85 -5.69
CA ARG A 30 6.31 -7.76 -5.05
C ARG A 30 5.77 -6.40 -5.50
N ASP A 31 5.58 -6.22 -6.79
CA ASP A 31 5.10 -4.95 -7.34
C ASP A 31 3.68 -4.64 -6.84
N LEU A 32 2.80 -5.64 -6.69
CA LEU A 32 1.50 -5.50 -6.02
C LEU A 32 1.64 -5.07 -4.55
N VAL A 33 2.56 -5.66 -3.80
CA VAL A 33 2.82 -5.31 -2.38
C VAL A 33 3.34 -3.88 -2.27
N ILE A 34 4.29 -3.49 -3.13
CA ILE A 34 4.83 -2.12 -3.14
C ILE A 34 3.73 -1.12 -3.50
N PHE A 35 2.95 -1.40 -4.55
CA PHE A 35 1.87 -0.53 -4.99
C PHE A 35 0.80 -0.35 -3.91
N SER A 36 0.33 -1.45 -3.30
CA SER A 36 -0.69 -1.40 -2.24
C SER A 36 -0.21 -0.67 -1.00
N THR A 37 1.03 -0.91 -0.57
CA THR A 37 1.64 -0.22 0.57
C THR A 37 1.78 1.27 0.29
N ALA A 38 2.29 1.65 -0.88
CA ALA A 38 2.44 3.05 -1.27
C ALA A 38 1.10 3.78 -1.32
N LEU A 39 0.07 3.12 -1.87
CA LEU A 39 -1.28 3.67 -1.95
C LEU A 39 -1.89 3.88 -0.56
N MET A 40 -1.68 2.97 0.40
CA MET A 40 -2.11 3.17 1.79
C MET A 40 -1.35 4.31 2.47
N LEU A 41 -0.02 4.39 2.28
CA LEU A 41 0.80 5.45 2.86
C LEU A 41 0.39 6.85 2.40
N LEU A 42 -0.15 6.97 1.19
CA LEU A 42 -0.64 8.24 0.64
C LEU A 42 -1.71 8.90 1.52
N ILE A 43 -2.61 8.12 2.16
CA ILE A 43 -3.61 8.67 3.10
C ILE A 43 -3.07 8.71 4.54
N VAL A 44 -2.28 7.71 4.94
CA VAL A 44 -1.79 7.62 6.32
C VAL A 44 -0.87 8.79 6.68
N LEU A 45 0.05 9.17 5.78
CA LEU A 45 1.00 10.25 6.06
C LEU A 45 0.35 11.63 6.29
N PRO A 46 -0.61 12.09 5.45
CA PRO A 46 -1.36 13.31 5.72
C PRO A 46 -2.13 13.28 7.03
N VAL A 47 -2.78 12.15 7.37
CA VAL A 47 -3.55 12.02 8.61
C VAL A 47 -2.64 12.15 9.83
N ILE A 48 -1.52 11.44 9.86
CA ILE A 48 -0.52 11.57 10.93
C ILE A 48 0.00 13.01 11.01
N GLY A 49 0.29 13.63 9.86
CA GLY A 49 0.72 15.02 9.78
C GLY A 49 -0.28 15.99 10.38
N LEU A 50 -1.57 15.86 10.03
CA LEU A 50 -2.66 16.67 10.59
C LEU A 50 -2.82 16.46 12.09
N VAL A 51 -2.73 15.22 12.57
CA VAL A 51 -2.76 14.92 14.02
C VAL A 51 -1.62 15.62 14.75
N CYS A 52 -0.38 15.52 14.25
CA CYS A 52 0.77 16.21 14.84
C CYS A 52 0.61 17.73 14.79
N LEU A 53 0.09 18.28 13.67
CA LEU A 53 -0.14 19.71 13.49
C LEU A 53 -1.18 20.20 14.50
N PHE A 54 -2.32 19.52 14.63
CA PHE A 54 -3.36 19.88 15.58
C PHE A 54 -2.89 19.74 17.04
N ALA A 55 -2.16 18.67 17.36
CA ALA A 55 -1.59 18.48 18.69
C ALA A 55 -0.61 19.60 19.08
N TRP A 56 0.14 20.15 18.11
CA TRP A 56 1.05 21.28 18.35
C TRP A 56 0.33 22.62 18.37
N LYS A 57 -0.58 22.86 17.40
CA LYS A 57 -1.30 24.14 17.23
C LYS A 57 -2.29 24.39 18.36
N TYR A 58 -3.10 23.39 18.74
CA TYR A 58 -4.16 23.51 19.75
C TYR A 58 -3.72 23.03 21.14
N ARG A 59 -2.41 23.04 21.42
CA ARG A 59 -1.89 22.74 22.75
C ARG A 59 -2.35 23.80 23.75
N ALA A 60 -2.68 23.38 24.98
CA ALA A 60 -3.15 24.25 26.06
C ALA A 60 -2.27 25.48 26.38
N SER A 61 -0.98 25.44 26.05
CA SER A 61 -0.07 26.59 26.23
C SER A 61 -0.21 27.68 25.16
N ASN A 62 -1.07 27.51 24.16
CA ASN A 62 -1.20 28.40 23.01
C ASN A 62 -2.48 29.23 23.07
N GLU A 63 -2.37 30.41 23.67
CA GLU A 63 -3.46 31.37 23.93
C GLU A 63 -3.89 32.17 22.67
N THR A 64 -3.17 32.03 21.55
CA THR A 64 -3.38 32.87 20.35
C THR A 64 -4.25 32.23 19.28
N THR A 65 -4.78 31.04 19.56
CA THR A 65 -5.53 30.23 18.59
C THR A 65 -7.02 30.46 18.73
N ASP A 66 -7.72 30.60 17.61
CA ASP A 66 -9.18 30.62 17.57
C ASP A 66 -9.69 29.24 18.02
N TYR A 67 -10.27 29.18 19.22
CA TYR A 67 -10.79 27.98 19.86
C TYR A 67 -12.31 28.07 19.91
N ASP A 68 -12.97 27.21 19.14
CA ASP A 68 -14.42 27.12 19.08
C ASP A 68 -14.88 25.78 19.69
N PRO A 69 -15.41 25.77 20.93
CA PRO A 69 -15.79 24.55 21.64
C PRO A 69 -17.12 23.94 21.15
N ASP A 70 -17.96 24.73 20.47
CA ASP A 70 -19.31 24.30 20.08
C ASP A 70 -19.36 23.77 18.63
N TRP A 71 -18.24 23.78 17.93
CA TRP A 71 -18.14 23.27 16.56
C TRP A 71 -18.02 21.75 16.54
N ASP A 72 -19.12 21.06 16.26
CA ASP A 72 -19.20 19.59 16.26
C ASP A 72 -19.65 18.98 14.93
N HIS A 73 -20.16 19.80 13.99
CA HIS A 73 -20.73 19.31 12.74
C HIS A 73 -20.19 20.03 11.49
N SER A 74 -19.69 19.24 10.54
CA SER A 74 -19.37 19.71 9.19
C SER A 74 -19.57 18.59 8.17
N SER A 75 -20.63 18.70 7.38
CA SER A 75 -20.98 17.69 6.37
C SER A 75 -19.91 17.56 5.27
N GLN A 76 -19.17 18.64 4.98
CA GLN A 76 -18.07 18.61 4.00
C GLN A 76 -16.89 17.81 4.53
N LEU A 77 -16.53 18.00 5.81
CA LEU A 77 -15.43 17.27 6.45
C LEU A 77 -15.79 15.79 6.62
N GLU A 78 -17.02 15.51 7.04
CA GLU A 78 -17.53 14.16 7.18
C GLU A 78 -17.47 13.41 5.84
N LEU A 79 -17.99 14.00 4.76
CA LEU A 79 -17.94 13.42 3.43
C LEU A 79 -16.49 13.13 2.99
N LEU A 80 -15.55 14.05 3.25
CA LEU A 80 -14.16 13.88 2.86
C LEU A 80 -13.47 12.73 3.63
N ILE A 81 -13.71 12.63 4.94
CA ILE A 81 -13.14 11.57 5.80
C ILE A 81 -13.69 10.20 5.40
N TRP A 82 -14.95 10.11 4.98
CA TRP A 82 -15.55 8.86 4.50
C TRP A 82 -15.16 8.51 3.06
N ALA A 83 -15.20 9.48 2.15
CA ALA A 83 -14.99 9.24 0.72
C ALA A 83 -13.53 8.92 0.39
N ALA A 84 -12.56 9.58 1.05
CA ALA A 84 -11.15 9.38 0.72
C ALA A 84 -10.67 7.93 0.96
N PRO A 85 -10.92 7.28 2.11
CA PRO A 85 -10.60 5.87 2.31
C PRO A 85 -11.39 4.94 1.39
N LEU A 86 -12.68 5.23 1.19
CA LEU A 86 -13.56 4.42 0.34
C LEU A 86 -13.05 4.37 -1.11
N LEU A 87 -12.57 5.50 -1.66
CA LEU A 87 -11.99 5.56 -3.00
C LEU A 87 -10.73 4.68 -3.11
N ILE A 88 -9.86 4.69 -2.10
CA ILE A 88 -8.67 3.83 -2.09
C ILE A 88 -9.03 2.35 -2.09
N VAL A 89 -10.02 1.96 -1.29
CA VAL A 89 -10.49 0.55 -1.25
C VAL A 89 -11.03 0.14 -2.62
N ILE A 90 -11.76 1.01 -3.32
CA ILE A 90 -12.21 0.74 -4.70
C ILE A 90 -11.03 0.54 -5.65
N CYS A 91 -10.03 1.42 -5.61
CA CYS A 91 -8.83 1.29 -6.44
C CYS A 91 -8.06 -0.02 -6.14
N LEU A 92 -7.87 -0.35 -4.87
CA LEU A 92 -7.24 -1.61 -4.45
C LEU A 92 -8.06 -2.82 -4.88
N GLY A 93 -9.39 -2.76 -4.77
CA GLY A 93 -10.28 -3.82 -5.22
C GLY A 93 -10.12 -4.10 -6.71
N ALA A 94 -10.05 -3.06 -7.55
CA ALA A 94 -9.84 -3.20 -8.99
C ALA A 94 -8.47 -3.82 -9.33
N VAL A 95 -7.40 -3.38 -8.65
CA VAL A 95 -6.06 -3.94 -8.84
C VAL A 95 -5.97 -5.38 -8.32
N THR A 96 -6.62 -5.68 -7.20
CA THR A 96 -6.65 -7.03 -6.63
C THR A 96 -7.43 -7.99 -7.54
N TRP A 97 -8.57 -7.56 -8.08
CA TRP A 97 -9.34 -8.35 -9.04
C TRP A 97 -8.52 -8.76 -10.27
N THR A 98 -7.84 -7.78 -10.87
CA THR A 98 -6.97 -8.04 -12.03
C THR A 98 -5.76 -8.90 -11.66
N GLY A 99 -5.14 -8.64 -10.51
CA GLY A 99 -4.04 -9.43 -9.97
C GLY A 99 -4.41 -10.91 -9.77
N THR A 100 -5.55 -11.20 -9.14
CA THR A 100 -6.01 -12.58 -8.90
C THR A 100 -6.23 -13.35 -10.20
N HIS A 101 -6.78 -12.71 -11.24
CA HIS A 101 -6.96 -13.36 -12.54
C HIS A 101 -5.65 -13.55 -13.32
N LEU A 102 -4.67 -12.66 -13.14
CA LEU A 102 -3.40 -12.72 -13.84
C LEU A 102 -2.41 -13.69 -13.19
N LEU A 103 -2.48 -13.86 -11.87
CA LEU A 103 -1.58 -14.70 -11.06
C LEU A 103 -2.24 -16.01 -10.58
N ASP A 104 -3.31 -16.45 -11.24
CA ASP A 104 -3.95 -17.74 -10.95
C ASP A 104 -2.98 -18.91 -11.21
N PRO A 105 -2.68 -19.77 -10.20
CA PRO A 105 -1.79 -20.92 -10.36
C PRO A 105 -2.22 -21.89 -11.46
N TYR A 106 -3.52 -22.00 -11.74
CA TYR A 106 -4.05 -22.92 -12.74
C TYR A 106 -3.94 -22.39 -14.18
N ARG A 107 -3.57 -21.12 -14.35
CA ARG A 107 -3.39 -20.52 -15.67
C ARG A 107 -2.02 -20.91 -16.23
N PRO A 108 -1.94 -21.48 -17.46
CA PRO A 108 -0.66 -21.75 -18.10
C PRO A 108 0.15 -20.46 -18.25
N ILE A 109 1.34 -20.45 -17.68
CA ILE A 109 2.28 -19.33 -17.80
C ILE A 109 2.76 -19.30 -19.26
N GLY A 110 2.90 -18.13 -19.87
CA GLY A 110 3.38 -17.97 -21.26
C GLY A 110 4.86 -17.55 -21.36
N ARG A 111 5.48 -17.17 -20.23
CA ARG A 111 6.82 -16.58 -20.17
C ARG A 111 7.52 -16.93 -18.85
N ILE A 112 8.84 -16.98 -18.90
CA ILE A 112 9.71 -17.29 -17.74
C ILE A 112 10.21 -15.99 -17.08
N ALA A 113 10.32 -14.92 -17.86
CA ALA A 113 10.67 -13.57 -17.44
C ALA A 113 10.20 -12.56 -18.51
N ALA A 114 10.20 -11.26 -18.18
CA ALA A 114 9.98 -10.18 -19.15
C ALA A 114 10.85 -10.37 -20.41
N GLY A 115 10.20 -10.49 -21.58
CA GLY A 115 10.87 -10.69 -22.87
C GLY A 115 11.43 -12.10 -23.13
N LYS A 116 11.24 -13.07 -22.22
CA LYS A 116 11.67 -14.46 -22.38
C LYS A 116 10.46 -15.40 -22.48
N PRO A 117 9.96 -15.67 -23.70
CA PRO A 117 8.86 -16.62 -23.90
C PRO A 117 9.28 -18.04 -23.51
N LEU A 118 8.31 -18.87 -23.18
CA LEU A 118 8.54 -20.29 -22.94
C LEU A 118 8.99 -21.00 -24.23
N VAL A 119 9.89 -21.98 -24.07
CA VAL A 119 10.30 -22.85 -25.17
C VAL A 119 9.07 -23.64 -25.65
N ALA A 120 8.87 -23.75 -26.97
CA ALA A 120 7.62 -24.24 -27.57
C ALA A 120 7.26 -25.71 -27.25
N ASN A 121 8.11 -26.46 -26.54
CA ASN A 121 7.96 -27.90 -26.33
C ASN A 121 8.10 -28.34 -24.86
N VAL A 122 7.89 -27.43 -23.90
CA VAL A 122 7.92 -27.78 -22.47
C VAL A 122 6.54 -28.26 -22.04
N LYS A 123 6.44 -29.49 -21.54
CA LYS A 123 5.20 -29.98 -20.91
C LYS A 123 4.95 -29.19 -19.61
N PRO A 124 3.77 -28.58 -19.40
CA PRO A 124 3.41 -27.96 -18.14
C PRO A 124 3.46 -28.99 -17.01
N LEU A 125 4.02 -28.61 -15.85
CA LEU A 125 3.98 -29.44 -14.65
C LEU A 125 2.62 -29.22 -13.97
N GLU A 126 1.77 -30.25 -13.97
CA GLU A 126 0.53 -30.23 -13.18
C GLU A 126 0.88 -30.50 -11.72
N VAL A 127 0.69 -29.48 -10.88
CA VAL A 127 0.90 -29.58 -9.44
C VAL A 127 -0.48 -29.62 -8.78
N GLU A 128 -0.94 -30.82 -8.41
CA GLU A 128 -2.11 -30.96 -7.56
C GLU A 128 -1.72 -30.57 -6.12
N VAL A 129 -2.42 -29.59 -5.56
CA VAL A 129 -2.26 -29.18 -4.16
C VAL A 129 -3.27 -29.98 -3.35
N ILE A 130 -2.78 -30.85 -2.45
CA ILE A 130 -3.57 -31.68 -1.53
C ILE A 130 -4.03 -30.85 -0.34
#